data_AF-A0A0A9WQS9-F1
#
_entry.id   AF-A0A0A9WQS9-F1
#
_cell.length_a   1.000
_cell.length_b   1.000
_cell.length_c   1.000
_cell.angle_alpha   90.00
_cell.angle_beta   90.00
_cell.angle_gamma   90.00
#
_symmetry.space_group_name_H-M   'P 1'
#
loop_
_entity.id
_entity.type
_entity.pdbx_description
1 polymer ?
#
loop_
_entity_poly.entity_id
_entity_poly.type
_entity_poly.pdbx_seq_one_letter_code
_entity_poly.pdbx_strand_id
1 'polypeptide(L)'
;MYHHQRGRMERIYGYHLDVNGQRVEFCKRCFLKILGEGDNLIKTVAAKKQKKVSGIIEPDGRGHKLNPRAHPSEKIEEVKTHFKSFPAYESHYTHRTNDAILTEKSGFINLK
;
A
#
# COMPACT_ATOMS: atom_id res chain seq x y z
N MET A 1 -4.65 -31.10 -42.97
CA MET A 1 -4.11 -29.90 -42.28
C MET A 1 -4.09 -30.19 -40.80
N TYR A 2 -2.95 -30.57 -40.24
CA TYR A 2 -2.84 -30.89 -38.81
C TYR A 2 -2.51 -29.62 -38.04
N HIS A 3 -3.46 -29.14 -37.24
CA HIS A 3 -3.18 -28.10 -36.26
C HIS A 3 -2.28 -28.70 -35.18
N HIS A 4 -0.99 -28.38 -35.19
CA HIS A 4 -0.13 -28.57 -34.04
C HIS A 4 -0.65 -27.66 -32.91
N GLN A 5 -1.55 -28.20 -32.08
CA GLN A 5 -1.85 -27.60 -30.79
C GLN A 5 -0.55 -27.66 -29.97
N ARG A 6 0.13 -26.52 -29.86
CA ARG A 6 1.24 -26.36 -28.92
C ARG A 6 0.66 -26.54 -27.52
N GLY A 7 0.82 -27.73 -26.97
CA GLY A 7 0.45 -28.04 -25.59
C GLY A 7 1.01 -26.97 -24.67
N ARG A 8 0.17 -26.45 -23.77
CA ARG A 8 0.55 -25.49 -22.74
C ARG A 8 1.65 -26.13 -21.89
N MET A 9 2.91 -25.73 -22.09
CA MET A 9 4.04 -26.19 -21.30
C MET A 9 3.75 -25.89 -19.83
N GLU A 10 3.40 -26.91 -19.04
CA GLU A 10 3.30 -26.79 -17.61
C GLU A 10 4.71 -26.52 -17.07
N ARG A 11 4.90 -25.33 -16.52
CA ARG A 11 6.19 -24.94 -15.96
C ARG A 11 6.45 -25.76 -14.71
N ILE A 12 7.60 -26.41 -14.68
CA ILE A 12 8.09 -27.13 -13.51
C ILE A 12 8.71 -26.09 -12.56
N TYR A 13 8.23 -26.05 -11.32
CA TYR A 13 8.73 -25.15 -10.27
C TYR A 13 9.57 -25.94 -9.27
N GLY A 14 10.77 -25.45 -8.96
CA GLY A 14 11.55 -25.90 -7.81
C GLY A 14 11.16 -25.12 -6.56
N TYR A 15 10.87 -25.82 -5.45
CA TYR A 15 10.39 -25.21 -4.22
C TYR A 15 11.50 -25.17 -3.19
N HIS A 16 11.83 -23.97 -2.71
CA HIS A 16 12.98 -23.76 -1.82
C HIS A 16 12.59 -22.89 -0.63
N LEU A 17 13.09 -23.25 0.55
CA LEU A 17 12.98 -22.43 1.77
C LEU A 17 14.35 -22.29 2.41
N ASP A 18 14.59 -21.15 3.05
CA ASP A 18 15.80 -20.93 3.83
C ASP A 18 15.59 -21.47 5.25
N VAL A 19 16.36 -22.48 5.62
CA VAL A 19 16.36 -23.10 6.95
C VAL A 19 17.76 -22.94 7.52
N ASN A 20 17.90 -22.25 8.65
CA ASN A 20 19.19 -21.96 9.28
C ASN A 20 20.21 -21.29 8.33
N GLY A 21 19.74 -20.40 7.46
CA GLY A 21 20.58 -19.70 6.47
C GLY A 21 21.00 -20.56 5.27
N GLN A 22 20.52 -21.80 5.17
CA GLN A 22 20.75 -22.66 4.01
C GLN A 22 19.48 -22.82 3.19
N ARG A 23 19.64 -22.70 1.87
CA ARG A 23 18.54 -22.88 0.92
C ARG A 23 18.31 -24.37 0.67
N VAL A 24 17.21 -24.89 1.21
CA VAL A 24 16.85 -26.31 1.13
C VAL A 24 15.71 -26.50 0.13
N GLU A 25 15.82 -27.52 -0.72
CA GLU A 25 14.76 -27.90 -1.67
C GLU A 25 13.73 -28.82 -1.00
N PHE A 26 12.45 -28.60 -1.32
CA PHE A 26 11.34 -29.40 -0.84
C PHE A 26 10.46 -29.86 -1.99
N CYS A 27 9.71 -30.95 -1.79
CA CYS A 27 8.60 -31.25 -2.68
C CYS A 27 7.46 -30.23 -2.50
N LYS A 28 6.65 -30.04 -3.53
CA LYS A 28 5.48 -29.14 -3.51
C LYS A 28 4.58 -29.33 -2.28
N ARG A 29 4.28 -30.58 -1.93
CA ARG A 29 3.35 -30.89 -0.81
C ARG A 29 3.93 -30.48 0.53
N CYS A 30 5.22 -30.71 0.77
CA CYS A 30 5.88 -30.27 2.00
C CYS A 30 5.96 -28.74 2.04
N PHE A 31 6.35 -28.11 0.95
CA PHE A 31 6.44 -26.66 0.85
C PHE A 31 5.12 -25.96 1.21
N LEU A 32 4.00 -26.43 0.64
CA LEU A 32 2.67 -25.90 0.95
C LEU A 32 2.29 -26.10 2.42
N LYS A 33 2.56 -27.29 2.98
CA LYS A 33 2.28 -27.58 4.39
C LYS A 33 3.12 -26.73 5.34
N ILE A 34 4.41 -26.53 5.02
CA ILE A 34 5.33 -25.72 5.83
C ILE A 34 4.86 -24.27 5.87
N LEU A 35 4.41 -23.73 4.73
CA LEU A 35 3.87 -22.37 4.67
C LEU A 35 2.43 -22.25 5.17
N GLY A 36 1.70 -23.37 5.29
CA GLY A 36 0.27 -23.37 5.62
C GLY A 36 -0.62 -22.85 4.49
N GLU A 37 -0.14 -22.87 3.25
CA GLU A 37 -0.75 -22.18 2.12
C GLU A 37 -1.30 -23.12 1.03
N GLY A 38 -2.24 -22.60 0.24
CA GLY A 38 -2.86 -23.32 -0.86
C GLY A 38 -2.08 -23.23 -2.19
N ASP A 39 -2.26 -24.22 -3.07
CA ASP A 39 -1.63 -24.25 -4.40
C ASP A 39 -1.98 -23.03 -5.26
N ASN A 40 -3.21 -22.53 -5.14
CA ASN A 40 -3.68 -21.36 -5.89
C ASN A 40 -2.93 -20.08 -5.51
N LEU A 41 -2.54 -19.95 -4.23
CA LEU A 41 -1.77 -18.80 -3.76
C LEU A 41 -0.38 -18.82 -4.39
N ILE A 42 0.32 -19.96 -4.36
CA ILE A 42 1.64 -20.10 -4.98
C ILE A 42 1.59 -19.85 -6.49
N LYS A 43 0.59 -20.39 -7.19
CA LYS A 43 0.38 -20.13 -8.63
C LYS A 43 0.18 -18.65 -8.91
N THR A 44 -0.62 -17.97 -8.09
CA THR A 44 -0.89 -16.53 -8.23
C THR A 44 0.37 -15.70 -8.01
N VAL A 45 1.11 -16.00 -6.93
CA VAL A 45 2.37 -15.32 -6.60
C VAL A 45 3.40 -15.54 -7.70
N ALA A 46 3.59 -16.77 -8.17
CA ALA A 46 4.50 -17.08 -9.27
C ALA A 46 4.13 -16.36 -10.56
N ALA A 47 2.84 -16.32 -10.92
CA ALA A 47 2.36 -15.58 -12.08
C ALA A 47 2.59 -14.07 -11.96
N LYS A 48 2.33 -13.48 -10.78
CA LYS A 48 2.57 -12.06 -10.49
C LYS A 48 4.06 -11.72 -10.58
N LYS A 49 4.93 -12.55 -9.99
CA LYS A 49 6.38 -12.36 -10.01
C LYS A 49 6.93 -12.37 -11.44
N GLN A 50 6.41 -13.22 -12.31
CA GLN A 50 6.85 -13.34 -13.70
C GLN A 50 6.39 -12.21 -14.61
N LYS A 51 5.25 -11.56 -14.30
CA LYS A 51 4.76 -10.42 -15.09
C LYS A 51 5.66 -9.20 -14.99
N LYS A 52 6.55 -9.14 -14.00
CA LYS A 52 7.42 -7.99 -13.75
C LYS A 52 8.87 -8.39 -13.81
N VAL A 53 9.66 -7.63 -14.57
CA VAL A 53 11.10 -7.85 -14.74
C VAL A 53 11.85 -7.73 -13.41
N SER A 54 11.43 -6.82 -12.52
CA SER A 54 12.05 -6.64 -11.21
C SER A 54 11.75 -7.77 -10.21
N GLY A 55 10.77 -8.62 -10.48
CA GLY A 55 10.31 -9.65 -9.54
C GLY A 55 9.60 -9.12 -8.27
N ILE A 56 9.42 -7.80 -8.15
CA ILE A 56 8.72 -7.15 -7.02
C ILE A 56 7.22 -7.18 -7.28
N ILE A 57 6.43 -7.78 -6.40
CA ILE A 57 4.97 -7.84 -6.52
C ILE A 57 4.37 -6.48 -6.11
N GLU A 58 3.41 -5.95 -6.87
CA GLU A 58 2.71 -4.71 -6.46
C GLU A 58 1.99 -4.93 -5.12
N PRO A 59 1.89 -3.90 -4.26
CA PRO A 59 1.05 -3.97 -3.07
C PRO A 59 -0.41 -4.22 -3.45
N ASP A 60 -1.17 -4.73 -2.49
CA ASP A 60 -2.58 -5.04 -2.68
C ASP A 60 -3.40 -3.75 -2.86
N GLY A 61 -3.98 -3.57 -4.04
CA GLY A 61 -4.75 -2.38 -4.41
C GLY A 61 -6.23 -2.41 -4.02
N ARG A 62 -6.65 -3.36 -3.16
CA ARG A 62 -8.03 -3.40 -2.65
C ARG A 62 -8.32 -2.14 -1.84
N GLY A 63 -9.53 -1.59 -1.99
CA GLY A 63 -9.92 -0.33 -1.32
C GLY A 63 -9.30 0.95 -1.92
N HIS A 64 -8.25 0.84 -2.74
CA HIS A 64 -7.56 1.98 -3.37
C HIS A 64 -8.14 2.38 -4.73
N LYS A 65 -9.45 2.19 -4.94
CA LYS A 65 -10.09 2.69 -6.15
C LYS A 65 -10.28 4.20 -6.04
N LEU A 66 -9.93 4.92 -7.10
CA LEU A 66 -10.31 6.32 -7.24
C LEU A 66 -11.83 6.42 -7.07
N ASN A 67 -12.27 7.23 -6.11
CA ASN A 67 -13.68 7.51 -5.95
C ASN A 67 -14.10 8.41 -7.13
N PRO A 68 -14.97 7.94 -8.05
CA PRO A 68 -15.38 8.75 -9.21
C PRO A 68 -16.20 9.98 -8.80
N ARG A 69 -16.68 10.03 -7.56
CA ARG A 69 -17.41 11.16 -6.97
C ARG A 69 -16.53 12.04 -6.09
N ALA A 70 -15.20 11.83 -6.09
CA ALA A 70 -14.30 12.71 -5.36
C ALA A 70 -14.41 14.14 -5.92
N HIS A 71 -14.45 15.13 -5.02
CA HIS A 71 -14.40 16.52 -5.43
C HIS A 71 -13.01 16.88 -5.98
N PRO A 72 -12.92 17.78 -6.98
CA PRO A 72 -11.64 18.29 -7.44
C PRO A 72 -10.92 19.02 -6.30
N SER A 73 -9.58 19.01 -6.34
CA SER A 73 -8.73 19.63 -5.31
C SER A 73 -9.08 21.09 -5.06
N GLU A 74 -9.41 21.83 -6.11
CA GLU A 74 -9.82 23.24 -6.04
C GLU A 74 -11.02 23.45 -5.11
N LYS A 75 -12.09 22.67 -5.28
CA LYS A 75 -13.29 22.76 -4.42
C LYS A 75 -12.99 22.37 -2.97
N ILE A 76 -12.06 21.43 -2.75
CA ILE A 76 -11.63 21.05 -1.41
C ILE A 76 -10.90 22.23 -0.74
N GLU A 77 -10.04 22.93 -1.48
CA GLU A 77 -9.33 24.12 -0.96
C GLU A 77 -10.27 25.32 -0.75
N GLU A 78 -11.28 25.51 -1.60
CA GLU A 78 -12.33 26.50 -1.38
C GLU A 78 -13.07 26.26 -0.06
N VAL A 79 -13.49 25.01 0.19
CA VAL A 79 -14.18 24.64 1.44
C VAL A 79 -13.28 24.83 2.65
N LYS A 80 -11.99 24.46 2.57
CA LYS A 80 -11.02 24.71 3.65
C LYS A 80 -10.83 26.20 3.92
N THR A 81 -10.77 27.01 2.87
CA THR A 81 -10.63 28.47 2.97
C THR A 81 -11.86 29.08 3.62
N HIS A 82 -13.05 28.65 3.21
CA HIS A 82 -14.30 29.05 3.84
C HIS A 82 -14.36 28.66 5.33
N PHE A 83 -13.97 27.43 5.68
CA PHE A 83 -13.91 27.00 7.08
C PHE A 83 -12.96 27.87 7.91
N LYS A 84 -11.81 28.27 7.36
CA LYS A 84 -10.85 29.17 8.01
C LYS A 84 -11.32 30.63 8.10
N SER A 85 -12.35 31.02 7.36
CA SER A 85 -12.91 32.37 7.45
C SER A 85 -13.73 32.60 8.72
N PHE A 86 -14.20 31.53 9.37
CA PHE A 86 -14.86 31.63 10.66
C PHE A 86 -13.83 31.90 11.76
N PRO A 87 -14.10 32.82 12.71
CA PRO A 87 -13.21 33.05 13.83
C PRO A 87 -13.10 31.76 14.65
N ALA A 88 -11.87 31.32 14.88
CA ALA A 88 -11.62 30.21 15.79
C ALA A 88 -11.99 30.67 17.21
N TYR A 89 -13.03 30.08 17.78
CA TYR A 89 -13.38 30.33 19.18
C TYR A 89 -12.50 29.45 20.06
N GLU A 90 -11.70 30.07 20.93
CA GLU A 90 -11.05 29.35 22.02
C GLU A 90 -12.12 28.83 22.97
N SER A 91 -12.46 27.55 22.85
CA SER A 91 -13.33 26.94 23.83
C SER A 91 -12.51 26.75 25.12
N HIS A 92 -12.98 27.33 26.22
CA HIS A 92 -12.42 27.10 27.56
C HIS A 92 -12.37 25.61 27.94
N TYR A 93 -13.13 24.75 27.24
CA TYR A 93 -13.18 23.30 27.45
C TYR A 93 -12.12 22.51 26.66
N THR A 94 -11.39 23.13 25.72
CA THR A 94 -10.29 22.46 25.00
C THR A 94 -8.95 22.70 25.69
N HIS A 95 -8.81 22.20 26.93
CA HIS A 95 -7.51 22.03 27.56
C HIS A 95 -6.79 20.82 26.95
N ARG A 96 -6.32 20.97 25.71
CA ARG A 96 -5.31 20.08 25.12
C ARG A 96 -4.43 20.90 24.17
N THR A 97 -3.55 21.70 24.79
CA THR A 97 -2.28 22.20 24.25
C THR A 97 -2.33 22.73 22.81
N ASN A 98 -2.58 24.04 22.67
CA ASN A 98 -2.27 24.85 21.47
C ASN A 98 -0.75 25.15 21.35
N ASP A 99 0.11 24.50 22.14
CA ASP A 99 1.52 24.87 22.28
C ASP A 99 2.43 24.44 21.13
N ALA A 100 1.92 23.69 20.14
CA ALA A 100 2.75 23.15 19.06
C ALA A 100 2.55 23.79 17.67
N ILE A 101 1.66 24.77 17.50
CA ILE A 101 1.32 25.28 16.14
C ILE A 101 1.64 26.78 15.94
N LEU A 102 2.00 27.56 16.97
CA LEU A 102 2.23 29.02 16.81
C LEU A 102 3.68 29.50 16.98
N THR A 103 4.68 28.62 17.06
CA THR A 103 6.09 29.03 17.19
C THR A 103 6.81 29.29 15.86
N GLU A 104 6.11 29.79 14.83
CA GLU A 104 6.76 30.36 13.65
C GLU A 104 5.92 31.51 13.10
N LYS A 105 6.06 32.71 13.69
CA LYS A 105 6.15 34.00 12.97
C LYS A 105 6.33 35.17 13.94
N SER A 106 7.60 35.54 14.08
CA SER A 106 8.11 36.91 13.95
C SER A 106 7.34 38.04 14.64
N GLY A 107 7.85 38.39 15.82
CA GLY A 107 8.13 39.75 16.30
C GLY A 107 7.37 40.93 15.70
N PHE A 108 6.61 41.60 16.56
CA PHE A 108 6.68 43.05 16.78
C PHE A 108 5.91 43.37 18.07
N ILE A 109 6.61 43.59 19.18
CA ILE A 109 6.04 44.32 20.32
C ILE A 109 7.08 45.35 20.74
N ASN A 110 6.91 46.58 20.24
CA ASN A 110 7.50 47.76 20.85
C ASN A 110 6.62 48.14 22.04
N LEU A 111 7.21 48.23 23.23
CA LEU A 111 6.60 48.86 24.40
C LEU A 111 7.71 49.34 25.35
N LYS A 112 8.38 50.43 24.98
CA LYS A 112 8.48 51.65 25.81
C LYS A 112 8.92 52.83 24.97
#